data_AF-A0A6V7L2P0-F1
#
_entry.id   AF-A0A6V7L2P0-F1
#
_cell.length_a   1.000
_cell.length_b   1.000
_cell.length_c   1.000
_cell.angle_alpha   90.00
_cell.angle_beta   90.00
_cell.angle_gamma   90.00
#
_symmetry.space_group_name_H-M   'P 1'
#
loop_
_entity.id
_entity.type
_entity.pdbx_description
1 polymer ?
#
loop_
_entity_poly.entity_id
_entity_poly.type
_entity_poly.pdbx_seq_one_letter_code
_entity_poly.pdbx_strand_id
1 'polypeptide(L)' 'FVNNKKIAEILEEDEEDALRYLNKLEVEEFEDIKSGYRINFYFDENPYFENEVLTKEFHLGSS' A
#
# COMPACT_ATOMS: atom_id res chain seq x y z
N PHE A 1 7.45 1.54 -7.24
CA PHE A 1 6.81 2.85 -6.96
C PHE A 1 7.60 4.03 -7.52
N VAL A 2 8.92 4.03 -7.39
CA VAL A 2 9.86 5.06 -7.92
C VAL A 2 9.77 5.36 -9.43
N ASN A 3 9.26 4.45 -10.27
CA ASN A 3 9.08 4.71 -11.70
C ASN A 3 7.84 5.55 -12.05
N ASN A 4 6.97 5.86 -11.08
CA ASN A 4 5.82 6.74 -11.27
C ASN A 4 6.15 8.13 -10.69
N LYS A 5 6.34 9.12 -11.56
CA LYS A 5 6.75 10.49 -11.17
C LYS A 5 5.88 11.12 -10.08
N LYS A 6 4.55 10.94 -10.15
CA LYS A 6 3.63 11.52 -9.16
C LYS A 6 3.76 10.88 -7.78
N ILE A 7 4.13 9.61 -7.73
CA ILE A 7 4.33 8.88 -6.49
C ILE A 7 5.70 9.21 -5.91
N ALA A 8 6.74 9.33 -6.73
CA ALA A 8 8.08 9.71 -6.26
C ALA A 8 8.09 11.11 -5.62
N GLU A 9 7.31 12.06 -6.14
CA GLU A 9 7.24 13.44 -5.59
C GLU A 9 6.61 13.55 -4.19
N ILE A 10 5.89 12.53 -3.72
CA ILE A 10 5.21 12.55 -2.42
C ILE A 10 5.93 11.76 -1.34
N LEU A 11 7.01 11.05 -1.68
CA LEU A 11 7.73 10.18 -0.76
C LEU A 11 8.90 10.92 -0.11
N GLU A 12 9.05 10.76 1.19
CA GLU A 12 10.25 11.13 1.94
C GLU A 12 11.35 10.05 1.80
N GLU A 13 12.60 10.39 2.11
CA GLU A 13 13.75 9.48 1.92
C GLU A 13 13.59 8.15 2.67
N ASP A 14 13.14 8.19 3.93
CA ASP A 14 12.88 6.99 4.73
C ASP A 14 11.74 6.13 4.15
N GLU A 15 10.74 6.77 3.54
CA GLU A 15 9.62 6.07 2.88
C GLU A 15 10.09 5.40 1.58
N GLU A 16 10.96 6.05 0.81
CA GLU A 16 11.58 5.44 -0.36
C GLU A 16 12.40 4.21 0.00
N ASP A 17 13.19 4.27 1.08
CA ASP A 17 13.99 3.15 1.56
C ASP A 17 13.10 2.00 2.08
N ALA A 18 12.04 2.29 2.84
CA ALA A 18 11.07 1.27 3.27
C ALA A 18 10.39 0.60 2.06
N LEU A 19 10.03 1.36 1.03
CA LEU A 19 9.41 0.85 -0.19
C LEU A 19 10.32 -0.06 -1.03
N ARG A 20 11.64 -0.11 -0.76
CA ARG A 20 12.53 -1.10 -1.40
C ARG A 20 12.26 -2.52 -0.91
N TYR A 21 11.68 -2.68 0.27
CA TYR A 21 11.29 -3.98 0.84
C TYR A 21 9.90 -4.44 0.39
N LEU A 22 9.17 -3.63 -0.37
CA LEU A 22 7.85 -3.98 -0.87
C LEU A 22 7.96 -5.04 -1.98
N ASN A 23 7.52 -6.26 -1.69
CA ASN A 23 7.61 -7.41 -2.59
C ASN A 23 6.36 -7.61 -3.47
N LYS A 24 5.18 -7.24 -2.97
CA LYS A 24 3.89 -7.45 -3.63
C LYS A 24 2.91 -6.34 -3.28
N LEU A 25 2.15 -5.93 -4.28
CA LEU A 25 0.98 -5.07 -4.13
C LEU A 25 -0.24 -5.83 -4.64
N GLU A 26 -1.30 -5.86 -3.85
CA GLU A 26 -2.56 -6.51 -4.20
C GLU A 26 -3.73 -5.57 -3.95
N VAL A 27 -4.66 -5.52 -4.89
CA VAL A 27 -5.91 -4.79 -4.73
C VAL A 27 -7.03 -5.81 -4.71
N GLU A 28 -7.77 -5.84 -3.61
CA GLU A 28 -8.91 -6.72 -3.44
C GLU A 28 -10.18 -5.88 -3.40
N GLU A 29 -11.12 -6.19 -4.29
CA GLU A 29 -12.48 -5.68 -4.20
C GLU A 29 -13.22 -6.44 -3.10
N PHE A 30 -14.08 -5.76 -2.33
CA PHE A 30 -14.99 -6.45 -1.44
C PHE A 30 -16.01 -7.26 -2.25
N GLU A 31 -16.64 -8.28 -1.63
CA GLU A 31 -17.61 -9.16 -2.29
C GLU A 31 -18.74 -8.40 -3.02
N ASP A 32 -19.11 -7.22 -2.51
CA ASP A 32 -19.91 -6.23 -3.21
C ASP A 32 -19.01 -5.09 -3.70
N ILE A 33 -18.94 -4.91 -5.02
CA ILE A 33 -18.19 -3.83 -5.70
C ILE A 33 -18.59 -2.45 -5.18
N LYS A 34 -19.81 -2.31 -4.64
CA LYS A 34 -20.29 -1.05 -4.03
C LYS A 34 -19.77 -0.82 -2.61
N SER A 35 -19.18 -1.81 -1.95
CA SER A 35 -18.63 -1.68 -0.61
C SER A 35 -17.24 -1.05 -0.61
N GLY A 36 -16.51 -1.12 -1.72
CA GLY A 36 -15.19 -0.51 -1.88
C GLY A 36 -14.06 -1.51 -2.17
N TYR A 37 -12.85 -1.18 -1.77
CA TYR A 37 -11.67 -2.02 -2.01
C TYR A 37 -10.63 -1.85 -0.90
N ARG A 38 -9.73 -2.83 -0.78
CA ARG A 38 -8.52 -2.72 0.04
C ARG A 38 -7.27 -2.87 -0.82
N ILE A 39 -6.23 -2.12 -0.46
CA ILE A 39 -4.90 -2.26 -1.03
C ILE A 39 -4.00 -2.89 0.03
N ASN A 40 -3.44 -4.05 -0.28
CA ASN A 40 -2.48 -4.76 0.55
C ASN A 40 -1.06 -4.53 0.00
N PHE A 41 -0.18 -4.04 0.86
CA PHE A 41 1.23 -3.82 0.62
C PHE A 41 2.01 -4.87 1.41
N TYR A 42 2.65 -5.80 0.72
CA TYR A 42 3.40 -6.89 1.33
C TYR A 42 4.89 -6.57 1.32
N PHE A 43 5.51 -6.62 2.48
CA PHE A 43 6.91 -6.29 2.67
C PHE A 43 7.69 -7.52 3.14
N ASP A 44 8.95 -7.58 2.72
CA ASP A 44 9.94 -8.42 3.39
C ASP A 44 10.30 -7.81 4.75
N GLU A 45 10.97 -8.59 5.62
CA GLU A 45 11.50 -8.11 6.89
C GLU A 45 12.39 -6.88 6.67
N ASN A 46 12.13 -5.81 7.42
CA ASN A 46 12.77 -4.51 7.25
C ASN A 46 12.90 -3.78 8.59
N PRO A 47 13.79 -2.77 8.71
CA PRO A 47 14.08 -2.12 9.99
C PRO A 47 13.03 -1.08 10.44
N TYR A 48 11.98 -0.82 9.64
CA TYR A 48 11.04 0.27 9.88
C TYR A 48 9.79 -0.18 10.64
N PHE A 49 9.32 -1.41 10.38
CA PHE A 49 8.14 -1.99 11.03
C PHE A 49 8.18 -3.52 10.99
N GLU A 50 7.47 -4.14 11.94
CA GLU A 50 7.41 -5.61 12.07
C GLU A 50 6.30 -6.24 11.18
N ASN A 51 5.35 -5.44 10.69
CA ASN A 51 4.22 -5.93 9.91
C ASN A 51 4.67 -6.42 8.53
N GLU A 52 4.40 -7.68 8.20
CA GLU A 52 4.60 -8.20 6.83
C GLU A 52 3.60 -7.60 5.83
N VAL A 53 2.43 -7.13 6.29
CA VAL A 53 1.39 -6.56 5.44
C VAL A 53 0.84 -5.27 6.03
N LEU A 54 0.83 -4.21 5.22
CA LEU A 54 0.10 -2.98 5.48
C LEU A 54 -1.14 -2.93 4.59
N THR A 55 -2.32 -2.74 5.18
CA THR A 55 -3.59 -2.69 4.45
C THR A 55 -4.21 -1.31 4.55
N LYS A 56 -4.59 -0.74 3.39
CA LYS A 56 -5.39 0.48 3.31
C LYS A 56 -6.75 0.15 2.71
N GLU A 57 -7.80 0.29 3.50
CA GLU A 57 -9.18 0.08 3.05
C GLU A 57 -9.86 1.39 2.65
N PHE A 58 -10.66 1.32 1.59
CA PHE A 58 -11.52 2.39 1.11
C PHE A 58 -12.95 1.85 1.04
N HIS A 59 -13.84 2.40 1.86
CA HIS A 59 -15.24 2.00 1.92
C HIS A 59 -16.09 3.00 1.14
N LEU A 60 -16.84 2.54 0.13
CA LEU A 60 -17.66 3.41 -0.75
C LEU A 60 -19.08 3.65 -0.21
N GLY A 61 -19.43 3.06 0.93
CA GLY A 61 -20.79 3.00 1.49
C GLY A 61 -21.08 3.93 2.68
N SER A 62 -20.35 5.01 2.90
CA SER A 62 -20.69 5.98 3.96
C SER A 62 -20.43 7.41 3.48
N SER A 63 -21.43 7.96 2.79
CA SER A 63 -21.66 9.39 2.60
C SER A 63 -22.97 9.77 3.29
#